data_AF-A0AA39XNH4-F1
#
_entry.id   AF-A0AA39XNH4-F1
#
_cell.length_a   1.000
_cell.length_b   1.000
_cell.length_c   1.000
_cell.angle_alpha   90.00
_cell.angle_beta   90.00
_cell.angle_gamma   90.00
#
_symmetry.space_group_name_H-M   'P 1'
#
loop_
_entity.id
_entity.type
_entity.pdbx_description
1 polymer ?
#
loop_
_entity_poly.entity_id
_entity_poly.type
_entity_poly.pdbx_seq_one_letter_code
_entity_poly.pdbx_strand_id
1 'polypeptide(L)'
;MAGGIPNEWKLTPEERLSIFNTEITKHELDPYIHKPNPKPSSNQPLAVIIVGQTGAGKTRLAPELLQAMTTTTTTTAHSPSPAHFIADTYKTYHPRYADCLRTSPGKASALAGLDARVWLTMACEHAAAHRLDVLVESACRHPDDFCNLATVFHAAGYAVRVAILAVPEALSRLGILVRYYRNLPEAQSRGLPPRLTPKAVHDDSYAGLAYAARFIDEDEAVDGVIVVRRNNMLAYRNERRRDDGEGQRVWKSDAAASGALEMERARPLSEDEWRTARADIDELRGLGDPKVDAQIAEIEACMPLGPGASVGGNGGEPSPPLEPLHAADFIGGGVGQ
;
A
#
# COMPACT_ATOMS: atom_id res chain seq x y z
N MET A 1 -21.05 -3.29 27.96
CA MET A 1 -19.60 -3.56 28.09
C MET A 1 -19.21 -4.54 27.00
N ALA A 2 -18.71 -4.06 25.85
CA ALA A 2 -18.25 -4.96 24.81
C ALA A 2 -16.92 -5.58 25.27
N GLY A 3 -16.93 -6.86 25.67
CA GLY A 3 -15.74 -7.55 26.16
C GLY A 3 -14.61 -7.52 25.12
N GLY A 4 -13.39 -7.27 25.60
CA GLY A 4 -12.17 -7.30 24.78
C GLY A 4 -11.91 -8.67 24.16
N ILE A 5 -10.87 -8.76 23.33
CA ILE A 5 -10.42 -10.05 22.79
C ILE A 5 -9.98 -10.94 23.97
N PRO A 6 -10.51 -12.17 24.09
CA PRO A 6 -10.13 -13.07 25.16
C PRO A 6 -8.61 -13.32 25.18
N ASN A 7 -8.00 -13.41 26.37
CA ASN A 7 -6.54 -13.57 26.46
C ASN A 7 -6.08 -14.90 25.85
N GLU A 8 -6.90 -15.94 25.93
CA GLU A 8 -6.68 -17.26 25.33
C GLU A 8 -6.73 -17.25 23.80
N TRP A 9 -7.09 -16.13 23.17
CA TRP A 9 -7.03 -15.95 21.72
C TRP A 9 -5.80 -15.18 21.27
N LYS A 10 -4.98 -14.66 22.19
CA LYS A 10 -3.73 -13.98 21.84
C LYS A 10 -2.63 -15.00 21.66
N LEU A 11 -1.91 -14.90 20.54
CA LEU A 11 -0.78 -15.78 20.26
C LEU A 11 0.47 -15.37 21.05
N THR A 12 1.24 -16.36 21.51
CA THR A 12 2.61 -16.14 22.01
C THR A 12 3.59 -15.94 20.85
N PRO A 13 4.80 -15.39 21.09
CA PRO A 13 5.85 -15.33 20.07
C PRO A 13 6.18 -16.70 19.45
N GLU A 14 6.19 -17.76 20.25
CA GLU A 14 6.49 -19.13 19.81
C GLU A 14 5.38 -19.67 18.90
N GLU A 15 4.10 -19.40 19.23
CA GLU A 15 2.97 -19.77 18.38
C GLU A 15 3.01 -19.03 17.03
N ARG A 16 3.30 -17.73 17.05
CA ARG A 16 3.50 -16.93 15.82
C ARG A 16 4.60 -17.52 14.95
N LEU A 17 5.75 -17.85 15.55
CA LEU A 17 6.89 -18.42 14.84
C LEU A 17 6.56 -19.81 14.28
N SER A 18 5.85 -20.64 15.04
CA SER A 18 5.39 -21.96 14.60
C SER A 18 4.46 -21.86 13.37
N ILE A 19 3.43 -21.01 13.44
CA ILE A 19 2.50 -20.78 12.32
C ILE A 19 3.25 -20.21 11.12
N PHE A 20 4.18 -19.29 11.34
CA PHE A 20 4.99 -18.74 10.27
C PHE A 20 5.77 -19.84 9.53
N ASN A 21 6.52 -20.65 10.26
CA ASN A 21 7.40 -21.66 9.68
C ASN A 21 6.64 -22.84 9.04
N THR A 22 5.47 -23.20 9.58
CA THR A 22 4.75 -24.42 9.16
C THR A 22 3.64 -24.16 8.15
N GLU A 23 3.04 -22.97 8.15
CA GLU A 23 1.91 -22.62 7.28
C GLU A 23 2.26 -21.46 6.34
N ILE A 24 2.72 -20.33 6.87
CA ILE A 24 2.90 -19.10 6.07
C ILE A 24 4.01 -19.28 5.05
N THR A 25 5.18 -19.80 5.43
CA THR A 25 6.29 -20.03 4.50
C THR A 25 5.84 -20.92 3.34
N LYS A 26 5.14 -22.00 3.64
CA LYS A 26 4.65 -22.96 2.64
C LYS A 26 3.68 -22.34 1.62
N HIS A 27 2.81 -21.46 2.07
CA HIS A 27 1.73 -20.92 1.25
C HIS A 27 2.09 -19.59 0.58
N GLU A 28 2.87 -18.75 1.24
CA GLU A 28 3.18 -17.39 0.81
C GLU A 28 4.62 -17.20 0.31
N LEU A 29 5.55 -18.14 0.56
CA LEU A 29 6.97 -17.97 0.23
C LEU A 29 7.51 -19.08 -0.67
N ASP A 30 7.23 -20.35 -0.39
CA ASP A 30 7.64 -21.49 -1.23
C ASP A 30 7.27 -21.35 -2.72
N PRO A 31 6.13 -20.75 -3.11
CA PRO A 31 5.83 -20.49 -4.53
C PRO A 31 6.88 -19.62 -5.24
N TYR A 32 7.65 -18.81 -4.51
CA TYR A 32 8.68 -17.91 -5.07
C TYR A 32 10.10 -18.47 -4.96
N ILE A 33 10.35 -19.45 -4.08
CA ILE A 33 11.68 -19.99 -3.74
C ILE A 33 12.03 -21.25 -4.57
N HIS A 34 11.69 -21.30 -5.86
CA HIS A 34 11.90 -22.52 -6.67
C HIS A 34 13.35 -23.09 -6.57
N LYS A 35 13.45 -24.44 -6.52
CA LYS A 35 14.64 -25.31 -6.31
C LYS A 35 15.97 -24.73 -6.81
N PRO A 36 17.10 -25.02 -6.12
CA PRO A 36 18.35 -24.28 -6.23
C PRO A 36 18.82 -24.19 -7.66
N ASN A 37 18.82 -22.98 -8.22
CA ASN A 37 19.70 -22.67 -9.32
C ASN A 37 20.91 -21.92 -8.74
N PRO A 38 22.11 -22.53 -8.72
CA PRO A 38 23.29 -21.93 -8.12
C PRO A 38 23.89 -20.94 -9.10
N LYS A 39 23.37 -19.71 -9.17
CA LYS A 39 24.15 -18.56 -9.64
C LYS A 39 23.78 -17.31 -8.84
N PRO A 40 24.77 -16.51 -8.41
CA PRO A 40 24.50 -15.23 -7.81
C PRO A 40 23.83 -14.36 -8.89
N SER A 41 22.61 -13.88 -8.67
CA SER A 41 22.16 -12.74 -9.45
C SER A 41 23.09 -11.60 -9.04
N SER A 42 24.01 -11.21 -9.92
CA SER A 42 24.84 -10.02 -9.73
C SER A 42 24.03 -8.71 -9.78
N ASN A 43 22.70 -8.81 -9.72
CA ASN A 43 21.78 -7.69 -9.71
C ASN A 43 21.31 -7.44 -8.28
N GLN A 44 21.29 -6.16 -7.93
CA GLN A 44 20.64 -5.68 -6.72
C GLN A 44 19.15 -6.07 -6.76
N PRO A 45 18.60 -6.79 -5.75
CA PRO A 45 17.20 -7.16 -5.69
C PRO A 45 16.35 -5.91 -5.42
N LEU A 46 15.10 -5.95 -5.87
CA LEU A 46 14.20 -4.82 -5.87
C LEU A 46 13.08 -5.01 -4.85
N ALA A 47 12.86 -4.01 -4.01
CA ALA A 47 11.70 -3.91 -3.14
C ALA A 47 10.83 -2.74 -3.56
N VAL A 48 9.60 -3.01 -4.00
CA VAL A 48 8.60 -1.99 -4.31
C VAL A 48 7.56 -1.97 -3.20
N ILE A 49 7.41 -0.84 -2.53
CA ILE A 49 6.42 -0.68 -1.46
C ILE A 49 5.35 0.29 -1.94
N ILE A 50 4.11 -0.18 -2.05
CA ILE A 50 2.95 0.67 -2.34
C ILE A 50 2.35 1.14 -1.03
N VAL A 51 2.38 2.45 -0.79
CA VAL A 51 1.82 3.08 0.39
C VAL A 51 0.61 3.93 0.02
N GLY A 52 -0.44 3.86 0.81
CA GLY A 52 -1.66 4.62 0.59
C GLY A 52 -2.74 4.22 1.57
N GLN A 53 -3.60 5.13 1.97
CA GLN A 53 -4.64 4.82 2.95
C GLN A 53 -5.59 3.70 2.48
N THR A 54 -6.39 3.16 3.40
CA THR A 54 -7.45 2.22 3.02
C THR A 54 -8.41 2.89 2.02
N GLY A 55 -8.80 2.17 0.96
CA GLY A 55 -9.64 2.73 -0.12
C GLY A 55 -8.91 3.61 -1.15
N ALA A 56 -7.61 3.87 -1.00
CA ALA A 56 -6.85 4.64 -1.99
C ALA A 56 -6.72 3.93 -3.36
N GLY A 57 -6.76 2.60 -3.39
CA GLY A 57 -6.69 1.81 -4.63
C GLY A 57 -5.36 1.10 -4.88
N LYS A 58 -4.56 0.82 -3.82
CA LYS A 58 -3.27 0.09 -3.92
C LYS A 58 -3.33 -1.17 -4.79
N THR A 59 -4.35 -1.99 -4.58
CA THR A 59 -4.56 -3.24 -5.32
C THR A 59 -4.87 -3.04 -6.81
N ARG A 60 -5.23 -1.84 -7.26
CA ARG A 60 -5.35 -1.50 -8.70
C ARG A 60 -4.03 -1.09 -9.32
N LEU A 61 -3.10 -0.55 -8.53
CA LEU A 61 -1.75 -0.18 -8.98
C LEU A 61 -0.80 -1.39 -8.95
N ALA A 62 -0.98 -2.30 -8.00
CA ALA A 62 -0.10 -3.45 -7.80
C ALA A 62 0.12 -4.31 -9.07
N PRO A 63 -0.91 -4.67 -9.87
CA PRO A 63 -0.71 -5.47 -11.08
C PRO A 63 0.21 -4.81 -12.11
N GLU A 64 0.10 -3.48 -12.29
CA GLU A 64 0.94 -2.74 -13.24
C GLU A 64 2.41 -2.72 -12.78
N LEU A 65 2.65 -2.47 -11.49
CA LEU A 65 3.99 -2.48 -10.92
C LEU A 65 4.59 -3.90 -10.93
N LEU A 66 3.81 -4.93 -10.59
CA LEU A 66 4.26 -6.34 -10.68
C LEU A 66 4.62 -6.74 -12.11
N GLN A 67 3.84 -6.32 -13.10
CA GLN A 67 4.14 -6.57 -14.51
C GLN A 67 5.43 -5.85 -14.93
N ALA A 68 5.61 -4.59 -14.52
CA ALA A 68 6.83 -3.83 -14.80
C ALA A 68 8.06 -4.46 -14.12
N MET A 69 7.94 -4.91 -12.87
CA MET A 69 9.00 -5.66 -12.18
C MET A 69 9.35 -6.93 -12.95
N THR A 70 8.35 -7.76 -13.26
CA THR A 70 8.54 -9.01 -13.98
C THR A 70 9.23 -8.79 -15.32
N THR A 71 8.87 -7.75 -16.07
CA THR A 71 9.45 -7.47 -17.39
C THR A 71 10.84 -6.83 -17.34
N THR A 72 11.16 -6.07 -16.28
CA THR A 72 12.40 -5.30 -16.17
C THR A 72 13.51 -6.08 -15.44
N THR A 73 13.18 -6.86 -14.42
CA THR A 73 14.17 -7.56 -13.58
C THR A 73 14.44 -9.00 -14.05
N THR A 74 13.53 -9.59 -14.85
CA THR A 74 13.67 -10.95 -15.36
C THR A 74 14.54 -10.99 -16.61
N THR A 75 15.80 -11.37 -16.44
CA THR A 75 16.76 -11.52 -17.55
C THR A 75 16.69 -12.87 -18.26
N THR A 76 15.94 -13.84 -17.71
CA THR A 76 15.79 -15.18 -18.29
C THR A 76 14.35 -15.66 -18.15
N ALA A 77 13.86 -16.50 -19.07
CA ALA A 77 12.51 -17.06 -19.00
C ALA A 77 12.19 -17.89 -17.73
N HIS A 78 13.15 -18.03 -16.79
CA HIS A 78 13.06 -18.84 -15.58
C HIS A 78 13.30 -18.03 -14.28
N SER A 79 13.36 -16.70 -14.33
CA SER A 79 13.42 -15.92 -13.08
C SER A 79 12.09 -16.05 -12.32
N PRO A 80 12.14 -16.20 -10.99
CA PRO A 80 10.92 -16.27 -10.19
C PRO A 80 10.17 -14.94 -10.28
N SER A 81 8.84 -15.00 -10.33
CA SER A 81 7.99 -13.81 -10.21
C SER A 81 8.28 -13.09 -8.89
N PRO A 82 8.17 -11.74 -8.84
CA PRO A 82 8.29 -11.01 -7.59
C PRO A 82 7.27 -11.51 -6.56
N ALA A 83 7.69 -11.60 -5.29
CA ALA A 83 6.81 -11.96 -4.20
C ALA A 83 5.87 -10.80 -3.85
N HIS A 84 4.56 -11.04 -3.84
CA HIS A 84 3.56 -10.00 -3.53
C HIS A 84 2.98 -10.22 -2.14
N PHE A 85 3.22 -9.26 -1.23
CA PHE A 85 2.77 -9.34 0.16
C PHE A 85 1.75 -8.25 0.52
N ILE A 86 0.69 -8.69 1.21
CA ILE A 86 -0.40 -7.83 1.69
C ILE A 86 -0.72 -8.23 3.13
N ALA A 87 -0.66 -7.28 4.07
CA ALA A 87 -0.88 -7.55 5.50
C ALA A 87 -2.20 -8.29 5.78
N ASP A 88 -3.29 -7.92 5.10
CA ASP A 88 -4.61 -8.49 5.34
C ASP A 88 -4.70 -9.99 4.99
N THR A 89 -3.84 -10.50 4.10
CA THR A 89 -3.74 -11.93 3.77
C THR A 89 -3.35 -12.74 5.02
N TYR A 90 -2.43 -12.22 5.83
CA TYR A 90 -1.89 -12.94 6.97
C TYR A 90 -2.89 -13.10 8.13
N LYS A 91 -3.95 -12.27 8.19
CA LYS A 91 -5.00 -12.41 9.21
C LYS A 91 -5.66 -13.78 9.18
N THR A 92 -5.72 -14.40 8.00
CA THR A 92 -6.36 -15.70 7.81
C THR A 92 -5.61 -16.87 8.44
N TYR A 93 -4.33 -16.70 8.81
CA TYR A 93 -3.54 -17.71 9.53
C TYR A 93 -3.76 -17.68 11.04
N HIS A 94 -4.42 -16.65 11.58
CA HIS A 94 -4.72 -16.64 12.99
C HIS A 94 -5.78 -17.73 13.29
N PRO A 95 -5.52 -18.70 14.18
CA PRO A 95 -6.37 -19.89 14.35
C PRO A 95 -7.83 -19.59 14.71
N ARG A 96 -8.07 -18.45 15.37
CA ARG A 96 -9.40 -17.98 15.76
C ARG A 96 -10.05 -16.99 14.78
N TYR A 97 -9.42 -16.67 13.67
CA TYR A 97 -9.89 -15.61 12.76
C TYR A 97 -11.23 -15.94 12.12
N ALA A 98 -11.38 -17.14 11.54
CA ALA A 98 -12.61 -17.56 10.89
C ALA A 98 -13.79 -17.63 11.88
N ASP A 99 -13.56 -18.17 13.09
CA ASP A 99 -14.57 -18.21 14.15
C ASP A 99 -14.96 -16.82 14.63
N CYS A 100 -13.99 -15.93 14.84
CA CYS A 100 -14.25 -14.55 15.22
C CYS A 100 -15.00 -13.80 14.13
N LEU A 101 -14.64 -14.02 12.86
CA LEU A 101 -15.32 -13.38 11.74
C LEU A 101 -16.79 -13.82 11.64
N ARG A 102 -17.09 -15.09 11.91
CA ARG A 102 -18.47 -15.61 11.91
C ARG A 102 -19.29 -15.13 13.11
N THR A 103 -18.69 -15.10 14.31
CA THR A 103 -19.41 -14.82 15.57
C THR A 103 -19.39 -13.35 15.98
N SER A 104 -18.40 -12.59 15.53
CA SER A 104 -18.18 -11.18 15.87
C SER A 104 -17.37 -10.48 14.76
N PRO A 105 -17.92 -10.28 13.55
CA PRO A 105 -17.18 -9.75 12.39
C PRO A 105 -16.40 -8.46 12.67
N GLY A 106 -16.99 -7.55 13.44
CA GLY A 106 -16.37 -6.27 13.81
C GLY A 106 -15.12 -6.39 14.69
N LYS A 107 -14.88 -7.55 15.33
CA LYS A 107 -13.71 -7.82 16.18
C LYS A 107 -12.60 -8.58 15.45
N ALA A 108 -12.91 -9.28 14.36
CA ALA A 108 -11.96 -10.17 13.68
C ALA A 108 -10.68 -9.45 13.23
N SER A 109 -10.80 -8.23 12.70
CA SER A 109 -9.62 -7.45 12.29
C SER A 109 -8.76 -6.99 13.47
N ALA A 110 -9.37 -6.71 14.62
CA ALA A 110 -8.64 -6.33 15.84
C ALA A 110 -7.95 -7.55 16.46
N LEU A 111 -8.58 -8.73 16.37
CA LEU A 111 -8.02 -10.01 16.82
C LEU A 111 -6.70 -10.32 16.12
N ALA A 112 -6.72 -10.43 14.79
CA ALA A 112 -5.56 -10.92 14.03
C ALA A 112 -4.63 -9.81 13.54
N GLY A 113 -4.93 -8.54 13.84
CA GLY A 113 -4.26 -7.39 13.25
C GLY A 113 -2.78 -7.26 13.65
N LEU A 114 -2.44 -7.57 14.91
CA LEU A 114 -1.06 -7.56 15.39
C LEU A 114 -0.26 -8.70 14.75
N ASP A 115 -0.79 -9.93 14.81
CA ASP A 115 -0.09 -11.11 14.32
C ASP A 115 0.14 -11.04 12.81
N ALA A 116 -0.83 -10.52 12.05
CA ALA A 116 -0.70 -10.28 10.63
C ALA A 116 0.45 -9.30 10.28
N ARG A 117 0.69 -8.29 11.12
CA ARG A 117 1.80 -7.34 10.93
C ARG A 117 3.14 -7.97 11.26
N VAL A 118 3.20 -8.73 12.35
CA VAL A 118 4.40 -9.52 12.70
C VAL A 118 4.74 -10.50 11.57
N TRP A 119 3.77 -11.24 11.06
CA TRP A 119 3.98 -12.18 9.97
C TRP A 119 4.36 -11.52 8.64
N LEU A 120 3.83 -10.32 8.33
CA LEU A 120 4.28 -9.56 7.17
C LEU A 120 5.77 -9.19 7.29
N THR A 121 6.21 -8.72 8.45
CA THR A 121 7.64 -8.43 8.69
C THR A 121 8.49 -9.70 8.53
N MET A 122 8.09 -10.80 9.16
CA MET A 122 8.80 -12.09 9.02
C MET A 122 8.85 -12.56 7.56
N ALA A 123 7.77 -12.38 6.78
CA ALA A 123 7.75 -12.73 5.37
C ALA A 123 8.72 -11.86 4.54
N CYS A 124 8.80 -10.57 4.85
CA CYS A 124 9.73 -9.64 4.21
C CYS A 124 11.19 -9.98 4.55
N GLU A 125 11.49 -10.28 5.81
CA GLU A 125 12.83 -10.75 6.24
C GLU A 125 13.21 -12.07 5.56
N HIS A 126 12.27 -13.01 5.46
CA HIS A 126 12.51 -14.28 4.78
C HIS A 126 12.74 -14.09 3.27
N ALA A 127 11.96 -13.22 2.62
CA ALA A 127 12.18 -12.87 1.22
C ALA A 127 13.53 -12.19 0.99
N ALA A 128 13.93 -11.29 1.91
CA ALA A 128 15.24 -10.64 1.90
C ALA A 128 16.39 -11.63 2.04
N ALA A 129 16.27 -12.61 2.94
CA ALA A 129 17.25 -13.69 3.11
C ALA A 129 17.42 -14.56 1.85
N HIS A 130 16.36 -14.68 1.04
CA HIS A 130 16.37 -15.42 -0.22
C HIS A 130 16.60 -14.52 -1.45
N ARG A 131 16.84 -13.22 -1.26
CA ARG A 131 17.02 -12.21 -2.31
C ARG A 131 15.92 -12.20 -3.36
N LEU A 132 14.67 -12.42 -2.93
CA LEU A 132 13.51 -12.32 -3.82
C LEU A 132 13.21 -10.85 -4.12
N ASP A 133 12.86 -10.52 -5.36
CA ASP A 133 12.20 -9.25 -5.65
C ASP A 133 10.83 -9.24 -4.96
N VAL A 134 10.43 -8.12 -4.38
CA VAL A 134 9.19 -8.02 -3.59
C VAL A 134 8.35 -6.82 -3.98
N LEU A 135 7.03 -7.00 -3.94
CA LEU A 135 6.05 -5.92 -3.89
C LEU A 135 5.24 -6.03 -2.61
N VAL A 136 5.23 -4.97 -1.80
CA VAL A 136 4.52 -4.93 -0.52
C VAL A 136 3.46 -3.83 -0.55
N GLU A 137 2.22 -4.15 -0.19
CA GLU A 137 1.17 -3.15 0.01
C GLU A 137 1.02 -2.78 1.49
N SER A 138 1.17 -1.49 1.82
CA SER A 138 0.97 -0.97 3.17
C SER A 138 -0.11 0.12 3.21
N ALA A 139 -1.00 0.01 4.19
CA ALA A 139 -2.02 1.04 4.44
C ALA A 139 -1.50 2.21 5.31
N CYS A 140 -0.25 2.13 5.80
CA CYS A 140 0.36 3.12 6.70
C CYS A 140 -0.47 3.43 7.95
N ARG A 141 -1.28 2.47 8.44
CA ARG A 141 -2.04 2.65 9.69
C ARG A 141 -1.12 2.79 10.91
N HIS A 142 -0.05 2.01 10.90
CA HIS A 142 1.03 2.08 11.87
C HIS A 142 2.27 2.46 11.07
N PRO A 143 2.65 3.74 11.01
CA PRO A 143 3.70 4.20 10.11
C PRO A 143 5.06 3.55 10.39
N ASP A 144 5.34 3.19 11.64
CA ASP A 144 6.56 2.46 12.02
C ASP A 144 6.69 1.11 11.31
N ASP A 145 5.57 0.43 11.02
CA ASP A 145 5.60 -0.82 10.25
C ASP A 145 6.17 -0.58 8.84
N PHE A 146 5.80 0.53 8.18
CA PHE A 146 6.35 0.88 6.87
C PHE A 146 7.84 1.25 6.97
N CYS A 147 8.22 2.07 7.95
CA CYS A 147 9.60 2.49 8.13
C CYS A 147 10.50 1.27 8.35
N ASN A 148 10.07 0.35 9.23
CA ASN A 148 10.78 -0.90 9.48
C ASN A 148 10.92 -1.76 8.21
N LEU A 149 9.87 -1.89 7.39
CA LEU A 149 9.93 -2.63 6.13
C LEU A 149 10.95 -2.03 5.15
N ALA A 150 10.96 -0.71 4.99
CA ALA A 150 11.94 -0.02 4.14
C ALA A 150 13.38 -0.27 4.65
N THR A 151 13.60 -0.12 5.96
CA THR A 151 14.91 -0.37 6.59
C THR A 151 15.36 -1.81 6.46
N VAL A 152 14.47 -2.81 6.61
CA VAL A 152 14.78 -4.24 6.43
C VAL A 152 15.34 -4.50 5.03
N PHE A 153 14.68 -3.99 3.99
CA PHE A 153 15.14 -4.19 2.62
C PHE A 153 16.42 -3.40 2.32
N HIS A 154 16.50 -2.16 2.77
CA HIS A 154 17.70 -1.34 2.61
C HIS A 154 18.93 -2.01 3.24
N ALA A 155 18.81 -2.47 4.49
CA ALA A 155 19.88 -3.18 5.19
C ALA A 155 20.28 -4.52 4.52
N ALA A 156 19.35 -5.17 3.81
CA ALA A 156 19.60 -6.36 3.00
C ALA A 156 20.23 -6.05 1.61
N GLY A 157 20.51 -4.78 1.33
CA GLY A 157 21.14 -4.31 0.09
C GLY A 157 20.20 -4.30 -1.11
N TYR A 158 18.90 -4.08 -0.88
CA TYR A 158 17.91 -3.91 -1.95
C TYR A 158 17.99 -2.53 -2.58
N ALA A 159 17.48 -2.39 -3.80
CA ALA A 159 16.98 -1.11 -4.30
C ALA A 159 15.56 -0.94 -3.77
N VAL A 160 15.33 0.04 -2.90
CA VAL A 160 14.02 0.26 -2.26
C VAL A 160 13.28 1.38 -2.97
N ARG A 161 12.14 1.06 -3.56
CA ARG A 161 11.27 2.01 -4.25
C ARG A 161 9.92 2.11 -3.58
N VAL A 162 9.39 3.32 -3.46
CA VAL A 162 8.09 3.56 -2.83
C VAL A 162 7.12 4.25 -3.79
N ALA A 163 5.93 3.70 -3.94
CA ALA A 163 4.83 4.31 -4.68
C ALA A 163 3.76 4.81 -3.71
N ILE A 164 3.63 6.13 -3.61
CA ILE A 164 2.65 6.81 -2.74
C ILE A 164 1.37 7.07 -3.53
N LEU A 165 0.25 6.49 -3.09
CA LEU A 165 -1.08 6.83 -3.62
C LEU A 165 -1.65 8.07 -2.92
N ALA A 166 -1.51 9.22 -3.56
CA ALA A 166 -2.09 10.48 -3.10
C ALA A 166 -3.54 10.61 -3.59
N VAL A 167 -4.46 10.16 -2.75
CA VAL A 167 -5.90 10.20 -3.02
C VAL A 167 -6.59 11.08 -1.98
N PRO A 168 -7.49 11.99 -2.38
CA PRO A 168 -8.29 12.77 -1.43
C PRO A 168 -9.09 11.92 -0.45
N GLU A 169 -9.30 12.42 0.76
CA GLU A 169 -10.01 11.68 1.84
C GLU A 169 -11.38 11.17 1.36
N ALA A 170 -12.19 12.05 0.75
CA ALA A 170 -13.52 11.71 0.30
C ALA A 170 -13.51 10.53 -0.70
N LEU A 171 -12.57 10.54 -1.66
CA LEU A 171 -12.48 9.48 -2.66
C LEU A 171 -12.03 8.15 -2.05
N SER A 172 -11.08 8.15 -1.10
CA SER A 172 -10.66 6.90 -0.44
C SER A 172 -11.76 6.35 0.48
N ARG A 173 -12.49 7.20 1.21
CA ARG A 173 -13.67 6.80 1.99
C ARG A 173 -14.78 6.22 1.11
N LEU A 174 -15.07 6.86 -0.02
CA LEU A 174 -16.04 6.34 -1.00
C LEU A 174 -15.59 4.98 -1.56
N GLY A 175 -14.30 4.82 -1.84
CA GLY A 175 -13.72 3.56 -2.30
C GLY A 175 -13.91 2.40 -1.31
N ILE A 176 -13.91 2.67 0.00
CA ILE A 176 -14.23 1.67 1.04
C ILE A 176 -15.68 1.20 0.91
N LEU A 177 -16.63 2.13 0.76
CA LEU A 177 -18.05 1.80 0.61
C LEU A 177 -18.28 1.00 -0.67
N VAL A 178 -17.79 1.49 -1.80
CA VAL A 178 -17.92 0.83 -3.11
C VAL A 178 -17.40 -0.59 -3.07
N ARG A 179 -16.18 -0.79 -2.55
CA ARG A 179 -15.57 -2.11 -2.46
C ARG A 179 -16.41 -3.07 -1.62
N TYR A 180 -16.94 -2.61 -0.50
CA TYR A 180 -17.77 -3.44 0.39
C TYR A 180 -19.13 -3.77 -0.23
N TYR A 181 -19.88 -2.76 -0.67
CA TYR A 181 -21.27 -2.94 -1.14
C TYR A 181 -21.36 -3.58 -2.53
N ARG A 182 -20.37 -3.37 -3.41
CA ARG A 182 -20.27 -4.10 -4.68
C ARG A 182 -19.67 -5.50 -4.53
N ASN A 183 -19.28 -5.91 -3.31
CA ASN A 183 -18.64 -7.19 -3.03
C ASN A 183 -17.46 -7.48 -3.97
N LEU A 184 -16.61 -6.47 -4.21
CA LEU A 184 -15.47 -6.60 -5.12
C LEU A 184 -14.46 -7.62 -4.56
N PRO A 185 -13.66 -8.30 -5.40
CA PRO A 185 -12.70 -9.30 -4.94
C PRO A 185 -11.76 -8.80 -3.83
N GLU A 186 -11.34 -7.53 -3.90
CA GLU A 186 -10.47 -6.89 -2.91
C GLU A 186 -11.15 -6.62 -1.57
N ALA A 187 -12.48 -6.79 -1.48
CA ALA A 187 -13.23 -6.76 -0.24
C ALA A 187 -13.11 -8.08 0.56
N GLN A 188 -12.71 -9.15 -0.12
CA GLN A 188 -12.68 -10.52 0.41
C GLN A 188 -11.25 -10.95 0.72
N SER A 189 -11.11 -11.84 1.70
CA SER A 189 -9.83 -12.47 2.01
C SER A 189 -10.02 -13.98 1.97
N ARG A 190 -9.53 -14.65 0.92
CA ARG A 190 -9.57 -16.12 0.77
C ARG A 190 -10.96 -16.75 0.96
N GLY A 191 -11.96 -16.18 0.27
CA GLY A 191 -13.34 -16.68 0.34
C GLY A 191 -14.09 -16.37 1.64
N LEU A 192 -13.51 -15.54 2.52
CA LEU A 192 -14.19 -15.03 3.71
C LEU A 192 -15.13 -13.85 3.37
N PRO A 193 -16.20 -13.63 4.17
CA PRO A 193 -17.14 -12.54 3.95
C PRO A 193 -16.46 -11.16 3.84
N PRO A 194 -17.01 -10.23 3.03
CA PRO A 194 -16.48 -8.89 2.92
C PRO A 194 -16.54 -8.16 4.26
N ARG A 195 -15.58 -7.27 4.51
CA ARG A 195 -15.52 -6.45 5.72
C ARG A 195 -15.53 -4.97 5.38
N LEU A 196 -16.45 -4.24 6.01
CA LEU A 196 -16.43 -2.78 5.94
C LEU A 196 -15.30 -2.26 6.83
N THR A 197 -14.45 -1.40 6.25
CA THR A 197 -13.36 -0.77 7.00
C THR A 197 -13.92 0.35 7.87
N PRO A 198 -13.73 0.34 9.20
CA PRO A 198 -14.19 1.43 10.07
C PRO A 198 -13.54 2.75 9.71
N LYS A 199 -14.26 3.88 9.86
CA LYS A 199 -13.72 5.23 9.62
C LYS A 199 -12.44 5.51 10.39
N ALA A 200 -12.37 5.15 11.67
CA ALA A 200 -11.15 5.34 12.46
C ALA A 200 -9.92 4.63 11.85
N VAL A 201 -10.10 3.45 11.24
CA VAL A 201 -9.01 2.74 10.55
C VAL A 201 -8.57 3.48 9.27
N HIS A 202 -9.52 4.10 8.56
CA HIS A 202 -9.21 4.97 7.43
C HIS A 202 -8.43 6.20 7.89
N ASP A 203 -8.90 6.87 8.93
CA ASP A 203 -8.33 8.13 9.43
C ASP A 203 -6.90 7.90 9.97
N ASP A 204 -6.69 6.82 10.73
CA ASP A 204 -5.36 6.36 11.17
C ASP A 204 -4.40 6.20 9.98
N SER A 205 -4.87 5.49 8.93
CA SER A 205 -4.13 5.26 7.70
C SER A 205 -3.86 6.53 6.88
N TYR A 206 -4.80 7.47 6.86
CA TYR A 206 -4.67 8.73 6.14
C TYR A 206 -3.62 9.62 6.80
N ALA A 207 -3.64 9.73 8.13
CA ALA A 207 -2.63 10.44 8.90
C ALA A 207 -1.26 9.76 8.80
N GLY A 208 -1.20 8.44 8.96
CA GLY A 208 0.06 7.70 8.92
C GLY A 208 0.73 7.70 7.54
N LEU A 209 -0.01 7.86 6.44
CA LEU A 209 0.60 8.07 5.11
C LEU A 209 1.41 9.38 5.02
N ALA A 210 0.95 10.44 5.69
CA ALA A 210 1.69 11.71 5.73
C ALA A 210 3.02 11.55 6.50
N TYR A 211 3.01 10.76 7.57
CA TYR A 211 4.24 10.38 8.28
C TYR A 211 5.19 9.58 7.37
N ALA A 212 4.66 8.56 6.68
CA ALA A 212 5.45 7.75 5.74
C ALA A 212 6.10 8.61 4.65
N ALA A 213 5.40 9.62 4.13
CA ALA A 213 5.95 10.52 3.13
C ALA A 213 7.11 11.39 3.66
N ARG A 214 7.04 11.84 4.92
CA ARG A 214 8.17 12.55 5.56
C ARG A 214 9.37 11.64 5.78
N PHE A 215 9.14 10.42 6.26
CA PHE A 215 10.19 9.42 6.39
C PHE A 215 10.91 9.18 5.05
N ILE A 216 10.17 9.11 3.94
CA ILE A 216 10.76 8.95 2.61
C ILE A 216 11.67 10.12 2.25
N ASP A 217 11.25 11.37 2.52
CA ASP A 217 12.07 12.55 2.21
C ASP A 217 13.37 12.60 3.07
N GLU A 218 13.28 12.19 4.34
CA GLU A 218 14.33 12.37 5.36
C GLU A 218 15.31 11.18 5.47
N ASP A 219 14.84 9.94 5.31
CA ASP A 219 15.62 8.72 5.57
C ASP A 219 16.30 8.17 4.29
N GLU A 220 17.45 7.51 4.46
CA GLU A 220 18.23 6.93 3.36
C GLU A 220 17.74 5.55 2.92
N ALA A 221 16.79 4.93 3.65
CA ALA A 221 16.25 3.62 3.36
C ALA A 221 15.47 3.53 2.03
N VAL A 222 15.17 4.66 1.39
CA VAL A 222 14.42 4.73 0.14
C VAL A 222 15.27 5.33 -0.98
N ASP A 223 15.43 4.57 -2.07
CA ASP A 223 16.21 4.94 -3.24
C ASP A 223 15.39 5.63 -4.33
N GLY A 224 14.08 5.40 -4.38
CA GLY A 224 13.22 5.98 -5.40
C GLY A 224 11.79 6.13 -4.91
N VAL A 225 11.14 7.23 -5.28
CA VAL A 225 9.77 7.53 -4.90
C VAL A 225 8.97 8.07 -6.07
N ILE A 226 7.71 7.64 -6.16
CA ILE A 226 6.68 8.28 -6.98
C ILE A 226 5.46 8.63 -6.13
N VAL A 227 4.81 9.74 -6.45
CA VAL A 227 3.48 10.09 -5.95
C VAL A 227 2.51 10.00 -7.12
N VAL A 228 1.47 9.19 -6.95
CA VAL A 228 0.49 8.86 -7.99
C VAL A 228 -0.93 9.09 -7.48
N ARG A 229 -1.80 9.61 -8.33
CA ARG A 229 -3.25 9.64 -8.09
C ARG A 229 -3.91 8.37 -8.63
N ARG A 230 -5.24 8.31 -8.50
CA ARG A 230 -6.07 7.34 -9.23
C ARG A 230 -5.87 7.47 -10.75
N ASN A 231 -6.20 6.41 -11.46
CA ASN A 231 -5.97 6.26 -12.91
C ASN A 231 -4.48 6.34 -13.30
N ASN A 232 -3.60 6.01 -12.34
CA ASN A 232 -2.15 5.92 -12.52
C ASN A 232 -1.57 7.22 -13.09
N MET A 233 -2.02 8.36 -12.55
CA MET A 233 -1.52 9.68 -12.92
C MET A 233 -0.38 10.06 -11.97
N LEU A 234 0.82 10.20 -12.50
CA LEU A 234 2.03 10.63 -11.82
C LEU A 234 2.01 12.13 -11.54
N ALA A 235 2.27 12.50 -10.28
CA ALA A 235 2.37 13.88 -9.81
C ALA A 235 3.79 14.28 -9.41
N TYR A 236 4.59 13.32 -8.93
CA TYR A 236 5.96 13.55 -8.49
C TYR A 236 6.80 12.28 -8.64
N ARG A 237 8.08 12.46 -8.96
CA ARG A 237 9.09 11.41 -8.99
C ARG A 237 10.41 11.97 -8.49
N ASN A 238 11.12 11.19 -7.68
CA ASN A 238 12.51 11.45 -7.33
C ASN A 238 13.25 10.13 -7.14
N GLU A 239 14.57 10.17 -7.30
CA GLU A 239 15.45 9.02 -7.12
C GLU A 239 16.77 9.50 -6.51
N ARG A 240 17.38 8.67 -5.66
CA ARG A 240 18.71 8.93 -5.15
C ARG A 240 19.77 8.48 -6.15
N ARG A 241 20.86 9.23 -6.25
CA ARG A 241 22.04 8.90 -7.06
C ARG A 241 23.26 8.85 -6.16
N ARG A 242 24.24 8.05 -6.55
CA ARG A 242 25.56 8.09 -5.90
C ARG A 242 26.14 9.48 -6.11
N ASP A 243 26.58 10.10 -5.03
CA ASP A 243 27.39 11.30 -5.10
C ASP A 243 28.81 10.93 -5.51
N ASP A 244 29.39 11.74 -6.40
CA ASP A 244 30.67 11.47 -7.09
C ASP A 244 31.88 11.53 -6.13
N GLY A 245 31.70 12.06 -4.91
CA GLY A 245 32.78 12.31 -3.95
C GLY A 245 32.80 11.43 -2.70
N GLU A 246 31.66 11.03 -2.16
CA GLU A 246 31.59 10.45 -0.79
C GLU A 246 30.88 9.09 -0.71
N GLY A 247 30.39 8.55 -1.84
CA GLY A 247 29.68 7.27 -1.88
C GLY A 247 28.29 7.29 -1.22
N GLN A 248 27.87 8.43 -0.66
CA GLN A 248 26.52 8.65 -0.14
C GLN A 248 25.51 8.78 -1.28
N ARG A 249 24.28 8.34 -1.05
CA ARG A 249 23.17 8.46 -2.01
C ARG A 249 22.34 9.71 -1.71
N VAL A 250 22.40 10.71 -2.59
CA VAL A 250 21.67 11.98 -2.47
C VAL A 250 20.50 12.03 -3.45
N TRP A 251 19.41 12.69 -3.07
CA TRP A 251 18.29 12.90 -3.99
C TRP A 251 18.73 13.68 -5.23
N LYS A 252 18.23 13.28 -6.40
CA LYS A 252 18.50 13.97 -7.68
C LYS A 252 17.94 15.40 -7.71
N SER A 253 16.82 15.61 -7.04
CA SER A 253 16.16 16.90 -6.83
C SER A 253 15.81 17.07 -5.36
N ASP A 254 15.42 18.26 -4.92
CA ASP A 254 14.95 18.47 -3.54
C ASP A 254 13.86 17.46 -3.16
N ALA A 255 13.95 16.93 -1.94
CA ALA A 255 12.99 15.98 -1.41
C ALA A 255 11.65 16.70 -1.17
N ALA A 256 10.60 16.25 -1.87
CA ALA A 256 9.28 16.88 -1.84
C ALA A 256 8.13 15.86 -1.92
N ALA A 257 8.34 14.59 -1.55
CA ALA A 257 7.30 13.58 -1.56
C ALA A 257 6.15 13.92 -0.60
N SER A 258 6.48 14.43 0.60
CA SER A 258 5.48 14.89 1.58
C SER A 258 4.67 16.08 1.06
N GLY A 259 5.33 17.06 0.44
CA GLY A 259 4.66 18.22 -0.16
C GLY A 259 3.75 17.82 -1.33
N ALA A 260 4.23 16.94 -2.21
CA ALA A 260 3.46 16.42 -3.33
C ALA A 260 2.23 15.63 -2.87
N LEU A 261 2.34 14.82 -1.81
CA LEU A 261 1.20 14.12 -1.22
C LEU A 261 0.10 15.09 -0.76
N GLU A 262 0.46 16.11 0.02
CA GLU A 262 -0.51 17.08 0.55
C GLU A 262 -1.13 17.94 -0.56
N MET A 263 -0.32 18.35 -1.55
CA MET A 263 -0.81 19.07 -2.72
C MET A 263 -1.85 18.24 -3.48
N GLU A 264 -1.58 16.96 -3.74
CA GLU A 264 -2.49 16.11 -4.51
C GLU A 264 -3.76 15.72 -3.73
N ARG A 265 -3.68 15.63 -2.40
CA ARG A 265 -4.86 15.46 -1.55
C ARG A 265 -5.81 16.66 -1.63
N ALA A 266 -5.27 17.87 -1.81
CA ALA A 266 -6.03 19.11 -1.90
C ALA A 266 -6.41 19.51 -3.33
N ARG A 267 -5.73 18.97 -4.35
CA ARG A 267 -5.98 19.31 -5.77
C ARG A 267 -7.45 19.00 -6.12
N PRO A 268 -8.15 19.93 -6.83
CA PRO A 268 -9.47 19.68 -7.38
C PRO A 268 -9.55 18.35 -8.15
N LEU A 269 -10.73 17.73 -8.12
CA LEU A 269 -10.95 16.47 -8.81
C LEU A 269 -10.86 16.63 -10.32
N SER A 270 -10.25 15.66 -10.99
CA SER A 270 -10.33 15.56 -12.45
C SER A 270 -11.76 15.26 -12.89
N GLU A 271 -12.05 15.48 -14.18
CA GLU A 271 -13.37 15.15 -14.75
C GLU A 271 -13.73 13.68 -14.53
N ASP A 272 -12.77 12.78 -14.71
CA ASP A 272 -12.97 11.35 -14.49
C ASP A 272 -13.20 11.00 -13.03
N GLU A 273 -12.40 11.57 -12.11
CA GLU A 273 -12.58 11.36 -10.67
C GLU A 273 -13.96 11.84 -10.21
N TRP A 274 -14.38 13.03 -10.67
CA TRP A 274 -15.68 13.61 -10.36
C TRP A 274 -16.85 12.76 -10.89
N ARG A 275 -16.77 12.36 -12.17
CA ARG A 275 -17.78 11.54 -12.83
C ARG A 275 -17.92 10.18 -12.16
N THR A 276 -16.81 9.51 -11.87
CA THR A 276 -16.83 8.22 -11.16
C THR A 276 -17.38 8.37 -9.73
N ALA A 277 -16.96 9.40 -8.99
CA ALA A 277 -17.44 9.62 -7.63
C ALA A 277 -18.97 9.84 -7.59
N ARG A 278 -19.51 10.62 -8.52
CA ARG A 278 -20.97 10.82 -8.63
C ARG A 278 -21.72 9.53 -8.94
N ALA A 279 -21.22 8.75 -9.91
CA ALA A 279 -21.84 7.47 -10.26
C ALA A 279 -21.83 6.48 -9.08
N ASP A 280 -20.71 6.40 -8.35
CA ASP A 280 -20.58 5.57 -7.16
C ASP A 280 -21.53 6.03 -6.04
N ILE A 281 -21.69 7.34 -5.83
CA ILE A 281 -22.63 7.91 -4.85
C ILE A 281 -24.08 7.60 -5.22
N ASP A 282 -24.47 7.81 -6.48
CA ASP A 282 -25.84 7.57 -6.95
C ASP A 282 -26.22 6.09 -6.81
N GLU A 283 -25.30 5.17 -7.14
CA GLU A 283 -25.51 3.74 -6.95
C GLU A 283 -25.65 3.36 -5.47
N LEU A 284 -24.77 3.86 -4.61
CA LEU A 284 -24.81 3.55 -3.18
C LEU A 284 -26.07 4.10 -2.50
N ARG A 285 -26.55 5.30 -2.89
CA ARG A 285 -27.85 5.84 -2.46
C ARG A 285 -29.01 4.97 -2.94
N GLY A 286 -28.89 4.37 -4.12
CA GLY A 286 -29.85 3.41 -4.67
C GLY A 286 -30.08 2.18 -3.79
N LEU A 287 -29.19 1.87 -2.82
CA LEU A 287 -29.39 0.80 -1.84
C LEU A 287 -30.51 1.12 -0.83
N GLY A 288 -30.82 2.39 -0.60
CA GLY A 288 -31.85 2.83 0.35
C GLY A 288 -31.53 2.50 1.82
N ASP A 289 -30.26 2.31 2.18
CA ASP A 289 -29.81 2.09 3.56
C ASP A 289 -29.45 3.45 4.22
N PRO A 290 -30.20 3.91 5.24
CA PRO A 290 -29.93 5.18 5.91
C PRO A 290 -28.52 5.30 6.49
N LYS A 291 -27.86 4.17 6.83
CA LYS A 291 -26.48 4.17 7.32
C LYS A 291 -25.46 4.43 6.21
N VAL A 292 -25.77 4.03 4.99
CA VAL A 292 -24.97 4.33 3.80
C VAL A 292 -25.14 5.80 3.46
N ASP A 293 -26.39 6.29 3.44
CA ASP A 293 -26.70 7.69 3.14
C ASP A 293 -26.01 8.67 4.11
N ALA A 294 -25.99 8.34 5.41
CA ALA A 294 -25.28 9.15 6.40
C ALA A 294 -23.77 9.20 6.12
N GLN A 295 -23.15 8.07 5.76
CA GLN A 295 -21.73 8.04 5.41
C GLN A 295 -21.43 8.78 4.11
N ILE A 296 -22.33 8.72 3.12
CA ILE A 296 -22.22 9.48 1.88
C ILE A 296 -22.29 10.98 2.16
N ALA A 297 -23.20 11.44 3.02
CA ALA A 297 -23.31 12.85 3.38
C ALA A 297 -22.01 13.37 4.02
N GLU A 298 -21.37 12.57 4.88
CA GLU A 298 -20.06 12.91 5.44
C GLU A 298 -18.94 12.96 4.39
N ILE A 299 -19.00 12.08 3.37
CA ILE A 299 -18.02 12.04 2.27
C ILE A 299 -18.18 13.25 1.35
N GLU A 300 -19.42 13.60 1.00
CA GLU A 300 -19.71 14.79 0.18
C GLU A 300 -19.27 16.07 0.88
N ALA A 301 -19.40 16.14 2.21
CA ALA A 301 -18.98 17.30 3.01
C ALA A 301 -17.45 17.55 2.97
N CYS A 302 -16.63 16.52 2.73
CA CYS A 302 -15.18 16.64 2.58
C CYS A 302 -14.69 16.41 1.14
N MET A 303 -15.58 16.41 0.16
CA MET A 303 -15.22 16.24 -1.25
C MET A 303 -14.42 17.46 -1.74
N PRO A 304 -13.27 17.26 -2.42
CA PRO A 304 -12.58 18.36 -3.07
C PRO A 304 -13.47 19.03 -4.13
N LEU A 305 -13.09 20.24 -4.50
CA LEU A 305 -13.78 20.97 -5.56
C LEU A 305 -13.79 20.17 -6.88
N GLY A 306 -14.87 20.33 -7.63
CA GLY A 306 -15.02 19.69 -8.94
C GLY A 306 -14.13 20.31 -10.03
N PRO A 307 -14.21 19.75 -11.25
CA PRO A 307 -13.41 20.20 -12.39
C PRO A 307 -13.61 21.68 -12.69
N GLY A 308 -12.52 22.38 -13.05
CA GLY A 308 -12.57 23.79 -13.43
C GLY A 308 -12.78 24.78 -12.27
N ALA A 309 -12.89 24.32 -11.03
CA ALA A 309 -12.94 25.20 -9.88
C ALA A 309 -11.55 25.79 -9.59
N SER A 310 -11.39 27.11 -9.76
CA SER A 310 -10.22 27.82 -9.25
C SER A 310 -10.31 27.93 -7.73
N VAL A 311 -9.24 27.58 -7.01
CA VAL A 311 -9.14 27.88 -5.58
C VAL A 311 -9.11 29.40 -5.42
N GLY A 312 -10.25 29.98 -5.02
CA GLY A 312 -10.35 31.41 -4.81
C GLY A 312 -9.51 31.85 -3.62
N GLY A 313 -8.42 32.59 -3.88
CA GLY A 313 -7.76 33.44 -2.88
C GLY A 313 -6.74 32.76 -1.96
N ASN A 314 -5.56 32.45 -2.49
CA ASN A 314 -4.26 32.93 -2.03
C ASN A 314 -3.24 32.46 -3.07
N GLY A 315 -2.18 33.22 -3.33
CA GLY A 315 -1.23 33.01 -4.44
C GLY A 315 -0.36 31.75 -4.34
N GLY A 316 -0.96 30.57 -4.13
CA GLY A 316 -0.31 29.29 -4.29
C GLY A 316 -0.11 29.00 -5.77
N GLU A 317 1.07 28.50 -6.12
CA GLU A 317 1.38 28.08 -7.47
C GLU A 317 0.38 27.00 -7.93
N PRO A 318 -0.06 27.03 -9.20
CA PRO A 318 -0.89 25.98 -9.74
C PRO A 318 -0.19 24.62 -9.60
N SER A 319 -0.94 23.58 -9.23
CA SER A 319 -0.37 22.24 -9.13
C SER A 319 0.25 21.83 -10.47
N PRO A 320 1.44 21.19 -10.48
CA PRO A 320 2.08 20.74 -11.71
C PRO A 320 1.15 19.87 -12.57
N PRO A 321 1.33 19.81 -13.90
CA PRO A 321 0.56 18.89 -14.73
C PRO A 321 0.78 17.44 -14.27
N LEU A 322 -0.27 16.62 -14.37
CA LEU A 322 -0.18 15.19 -14.13
C LEU A 322 0.23 14.49 -15.43
N GLU A 323 1.05 13.46 -15.32
CA GLU A 323 1.49 12.64 -16.45
C GLU A 323 1.01 11.20 -16.27
N PRO A 324 0.76 10.43 -17.35
CA PRO A 324 0.53 9.00 -17.21
C PRO A 324 1.75 8.30 -16.56
N LEU A 325 1.51 7.40 -15.62
CA LEU A 325 2.56 6.58 -15.04
C LEU A 325 3.13 5.64 -16.10
N HIS A 326 4.44 5.71 -16.29
CA HIS A 326 5.21 4.68 -16.97
C HIS A 326 5.90 3.81 -15.92
N ALA A 327 5.26 2.70 -15.53
CA ALA A 327 5.73 1.83 -14.46
C ALA A 327 7.14 1.28 -14.70
N ALA A 328 7.48 0.93 -15.95
CA ALA A 328 8.82 0.44 -16.30
C ALA A 328 9.93 1.44 -15.95
N ASP A 329 9.71 2.74 -16.18
CA ASP A 329 10.69 3.78 -15.85
C ASP A 329 10.86 3.90 -14.33
N PHE A 330 9.77 3.74 -13.57
CA PHE A 330 9.84 3.73 -12.11
C PHE A 330 10.60 2.51 -11.61
N ILE A 331 10.38 1.33 -12.18
CA ILE A 331 11.08 0.09 -11.79
C ILE A 331 12.57 0.14 -12.19
N GLY A 332 12.89 0.70 -13.36
CA GLY A 332 14.23 0.71 -13.94
C GLY A 332 15.20 1.77 -13.40
N GLY A 333 14.72 2.88 -12.82
CA GLY A 333 15.56 4.02 -12.40
C GLY A 333 16.56 3.73 -11.27
N GLY A 334 17.71 3.13 -11.57
CA GLY A 334 18.67 2.61 -10.60
C GLY A 334 19.29 1.25 -10.96
N VAL A 335 18.75 0.59 -11.99
CA VAL A 335 19.36 -0.59 -12.61
C VAL A 335 20.34 -0.11 -13.68
N GLY A 336 21.53 0.30 -13.24
CA GLY A 336 22.67 0.61 -14.12
C GLY A 336 22.76 2.07 -14.59
N GLN A 337 23.42 2.90 -13.79
CA GLN A 337 24.50 3.79 -14.22
C GLN A 337 25.56 3.80 -13.10
#